data_AF-A0A2Z6NDB8-F1
#
_entry.id   AF-A0A2Z6NDB8-F1
#
_cell.length_a   1.000
_cell.length_b   1.000
_cell.length_c   1.000
_cell.angle_alpha   90.00
_cell.angle_beta   90.00
_cell.angle_gamma   90.00
#
_symmetry.space_group_name_H-M   'P 1'
#
loop_
_entity.id
_entity.type
_entity.pdbx_description
1 polymer ?
#
loop_
_entity_poly.entity_id
_entity_poly.type
_entity_poly.pdbx_seq_one_letter_code
_entity_poly.pdbx_strand_id
1 'polypeptide(L)'
;MVVISVVMMRRDQTSAPSLVDLCVQKAIDNIRYLGNVGPVDHHLLERILPHCTIDQLMHVEKATKGTDLSPVTDKLWRKFYEKRFGIDATNLAINRMSKSRVSFRWLQLFQAKVREVAQAVNEAADDLKRKYKKADAEKQSRQIKICTKAPPSSKRRFWGDNGPGYNVSNVKSNIMKKSKIDREVKNIAAMNKNSIHRPASSSSFARSGSMSRIGSSSKDPKSSK
;
A
#
# COMPACT_ATOMS: atom_id res chain seq x y z
N MET A 1 29.87 -14.83 -21.31
CA MET A 1 28.97 -15.25 -22.42
C MET A 1 27.67 -14.47 -22.28
N VAL A 2 27.53 -13.37 -23.02
CA VAL A 2 26.29 -12.57 -23.07
C VAL A 2 25.66 -12.85 -24.42
N VAL A 3 24.58 -13.61 -24.40
CA VAL A 3 23.80 -13.93 -25.61
C VAL A 3 22.92 -12.71 -25.89
N ILE A 4 23.40 -11.81 -26.74
CA ILE A 4 22.58 -10.73 -27.30
C ILE A 4 21.72 -11.37 -28.38
N SER A 5 20.54 -11.85 -27.99
CA SER A 5 19.49 -12.23 -28.93
C SER A 5 18.94 -10.94 -29.57
N VAL A 6 19.61 -10.44 -30.60
CA VAL A 6 18.99 -9.54 -31.58
C VAL A 6 17.91 -10.38 -32.26
N VAL A 7 16.66 -10.14 -31.89
CA VAL A 7 15.49 -10.69 -32.57
C VAL A 7 15.50 -10.14 -34.00
N MET A 8 16.10 -10.91 -34.89
CA MET A 8 16.07 -10.73 -36.33
C MET A 8 14.63 -10.96 -36.79
N MET A 9 13.85 -9.89 -36.94
CA MET A 9 12.57 -9.99 -37.65
C MET A 9 12.86 -10.28 -39.12
N ARG A 10 12.44 -11.47 -39.54
CA ARG A 10 12.52 -11.98 -40.91
C ARG A 10 11.92 -10.97 -41.89
N ARG A 11 12.74 -10.48 -42.83
CA ARG A 11 12.27 -9.81 -44.04
C ARG A 11 12.18 -10.85 -45.14
N ASP A 12 11.08 -11.57 -45.20
CA ASP A 12 10.73 -12.33 -46.39
C ASP A 12 9.99 -11.39 -47.35
N GLN A 13 10.75 -10.58 -48.09
CA GLN A 13 10.25 -9.82 -49.25
C GLN A 13 11.41 -9.56 -50.22
N THR A 14 11.40 -10.30 -51.32
CA THR A 14 12.36 -10.28 -52.43
C THR A 14 12.11 -9.13 -53.41
N SER A 15 11.32 -8.12 -53.04
CA SER A 15 11.03 -6.93 -53.83
C SER A 15 11.32 -5.65 -53.02
N ALA A 16 11.75 -4.60 -53.72
CA ALA A 16 11.98 -3.30 -53.08
C ALA A 16 10.67 -2.80 -52.41
N PRO A 17 10.72 -2.30 -51.16
CA PRO A 17 9.54 -1.84 -50.46
C PRO A 17 8.90 -0.65 -51.18
N SER A 18 7.58 -0.57 -51.15
CA SER A 18 6.87 0.57 -51.72
C SER A 18 7.19 1.85 -50.94
N LEU A 19 7.06 3.01 -51.59
CA LEU A 19 7.23 4.31 -50.92
C LEU A 19 6.30 4.45 -49.70
N VAL A 20 5.07 3.93 -49.80
CA VAL A 20 4.08 3.96 -48.72
C VAL A 20 4.58 3.14 -47.53
N ASP A 21 5.14 1.96 -47.77
CA ASP A 21 5.66 1.10 -46.70
C ASP A 21 6.86 1.73 -45.98
N LEU A 22 7.75 2.38 -46.73
CA LEU A 22 8.85 3.15 -46.16
C LEU A 22 8.35 4.30 -45.28
N CYS A 23 7.35 5.05 -45.73
CA CYS A 23 6.74 6.14 -44.96
C CYS A 23 6.05 5.63 -43.69
N VAL A 24 5.30 4.53 -43.78
CA VAL A 24 4.67 3.88 -42.62
C VAL A 24 5.72 3.42 -41.62
N GLN A 25 6.78 2.75 -42.08
CA GLN A 25 7.86 2.30 -41.22
C GLN A 25 8.55 3.49 -40.53
N LYS A 26 8.83 4.56 -41.28
CA LYS A 26 9.45 5.75 -40.70
C LYS A 26 8.54 6.45 -39.69
N ALA A 27 7.23 6.45 -39.93
CA ALA A 27 6.25 6.95 -38.97
C ALA A 27 6.24 6.10 -37.70
N ILE A 28 6.31 4.76 -37.82
CA ILE A 28 6.41 3.82 -36.69
C ILE A 28 7.68 4.10 -35.86
N ASP A 29 8.83 4.29 -36.52
CA ASP A 29 10.09 4.58 -35.83
C ASP A 29 10.06 5.92 -35.08
N ASN A 30 9.16 6.84 -35.47
CA ASN A 30 9.06 8.20 -34.95
C ASN A 30 7.70 8.50 -34.28
N ILE A 31 7.00 7.46 -33.79
CA ILE A 31 5.65 7.59 -33.19
C ILE A 31 5.59 8.67 -32.09
N ARG A 32 6.65 8.83 -31.32
CA ARG A 32 6.75 9.83 -30.24
C ARG A 32 6.52 11.29 -30.68
N TYR A 33 6.67 11.58 -31.98
CA TYR A 33 6.47 12.90 -32.56
C TYR A 33 5.16 13.03 -33.33
N LEU A 34 4.32 11.99 -33.32
CA LEU A 34 3.00 12.05 -33.93
C LEU A 34 2.09 12.97 -33.11
N GLY A 35 1.54 13.98 -33.77
CA GLY A 35 0.59 14.93 -33.20
C GLY A 35 -0.80 14.76 -33.78
N ASN A 36 -1.29 15.79 -34.48
CA ASN A 36 -2.58 15.75 -35.16
C ASN A 36 -2.51 14.83 -36.39
N VAL A 37 -3.30 13.75 -36.38
CA VAL A 37 -3.39 12.78 -37.49
C VAL A 37 -4.75 12.79 -38.18
N GLY A 38 -5.60 13.78 -37.88
CA GLY A 38 -6.91 13.95 -38.53
C GLY A 38 -6.91 13.96 -40.06
N PRO A 39 -5.92 14.55 -40.76
CA PRO A 39 -5.91 14.55 -42.23
C PRO A 39 -5.35 13.26 -42.85
N VAL A 40 -4.89 12.30 -42.04
CA VAL A 40 -4.27 11.06 -42.54
C VAL A 40 -5.36 10.02 -42.79
N ASP A 41 -5.22 9.24 -43.87
CA ASP A 41 -6.15 8.18 -44.21
C ASP A 41 -6.22 7.08 -43.13
N HIS A 42 -7.43 6.58 -42.88
CA HIS A 42 -7.72 5.57 -41.87
C HIS A 42 -6.93 4.28 -42.10
N HIS A 43 -6.72 3.88 -43.35
CA HIS A 43 -5.95 2.68 -43.70
C HIS A 43 -4.47 2.78 -43.28
N LEU A 44 -3.87 3.97 -43.36
CA LEU A 44 -2.51 4.19 -42.87
C LEU A 44 -2.47 4.20 -41.34
N LEU A 45 -3.47 4.81 -40.71
CA LEU A 45 -3.61 4.83 -39.26
C LEU A 45 -3.80 3.43 -38.67
N GLU A 46 -4.55 2.55 -39.34
CA GLU A 46 -4.69 1.14 -38.95
C GLU A 46 -3.36 0.38 -38.94
N ARG A 47 -2.37 0.80 -39.74
CA ARG A 47 -1.03 0.22 -39.77
C ARG A 47 -0.09 0.84 -38.74
N ILE A 48 -0.18 2.15 -38.50
CA ILE A 48 0.75 2.88 -37.63
C ILE A 48 0.32 2.81 -36.15
N LEU A 49 -0.96 3.08 -35.86
CA LEU A 49 -1.47 3.22 -34.49
C LEU A 49 -1.36 1.97 -33.60
N PRO A 50 -1.41 0.72 -34.11
CA PRO A 50 -1.21 -0.46 -33.28
C PRO A 50 0.17 -0.52 -32.59
N HIS A 51 1.16 0.18 -33.13
CA HIS A 51 2.51 0.23 -32.57
C HIS A 51 2.68 1.33 -31.50
N CYS A 52 1.67 2.18 -31.30
CA CYS A 52 1.72 3.23 -30.29
C CYS A 52 1.66 2.67 -28.87
N THR A 53 2.32 3.35 -27.93
CA THR A 53 2.04 3.17 -26.51
C THR A 53 0.74 3.86 -26.11
N ILE A 54 0.21 3.51 -24.94
CA ILE A 54 -1.03 4.10 -24.41
C ILE A 54 -0.91 5.63 -24.31
N ASP A 55 0.22 6.13 -23.81
CA ASP A 55 0.42 7.56 -23.61
C ASP A 55 0.54 8.30 -24.94
N GLN A 56 1.18 7.68 -25.94
CA GLN A 56 1.27 8.21 -27.29
C GLN A 56 -0.11 8.26 -27.96
N LEU A 57 -0.88 7.17 -27.89
CA LEU A 57 -2.22 7.15 -28.45
C LEU A 57 -3.14 8.18 -27.76
N MET A 58 -3.01 8.33 -26.44
CA MET A 58 -3.71 9.38 -25.70
C MET A 58 -3.30 10.79 -26.13
N HIS A 59 -2.02 11.01 -26.46
CA HIS A 59 -1.53 12.29 -26.95
C HIS A 59 -2.11 12.60 -28.34
N VAL A 60 -2.08 11.64 -29.26
CA VAL A 60 -2.63 11.76 -30.62
C VAL A 60 -4.13 12.09 -30.59
N GLU A 61 -4.91 11.41 -29.73
CA GLU A 61 -6.33 11.71 -29.53
C GLU A 61 -6.58 13.12 -28.95
N LYS A 62 -5.71 13.60 -28.07
CA LYS A 62 -5.82 14.98 -27.53
C LYS A 62 -5.39 16.04 -28.55
N ALA A 63 -4.41 15.72 -29.39
CA ALA A 63 -3.87 16.62 -30.41
C ALA A 63 -4.79 16.72 -31.65
N THR A 64 -5.48 15.64 -31.97
CA THR A 64 -6.43 15.58 -33.10
C THR A 64 -7.77 16.17 -32.69
N LYS A 65 -7.97 17.46 -32.96
CA LYS A 65 -9.24 18.16 -32.72
C LYS A 65 -10.04 18.24 -34.01
N GLY A 66 -11.28 17.74 -34.00
CA GLY A 66 -12.23 17.91 -35.11
C GLY A 66 -12.33 16.74 -36.09
N THR A 67 -11.60 15.64 -35.86
CA THR A 67 -11.73 14.39 -36.65
C THR A 67 -12.01 13.22 -35.72
N ASP A 68 -13.07 12.46 -35.98
CA ASP A 68 -13.40 11.27 -35.20
C ASP A 68 -12.48 10.10 -35.58
N LEU A 69 -11.45 9.84 -34.79
CA LEU A 69 -10.56 8.67 -34.93
C LEU A 69 -11.18 7.36 -34.41
N SER A 70 -12.38 7.44 -33.84
CA SER A 70 -13.11 6.34 -33.18
C SER A 70 -13.15 5.03 -33.98
N PRO A 71 -13.32 4.99 -35.31
CA PRO A 71 -13.40 3.72 -36.04
C PRO A 71 -12.13 2.85 -35.90
N VAL A 72 -10.97 3.50 -35.81
CA VAL A 72 -9.67 2.84 -35.73
C VAL A 72 -9.23 2.71 -34.27
N THR A 73 -9.39 3.77 -33.48
CA THR A 73 -8.84 3.83 -32.12
C THR A 73 -9.65 3.07 -31.09
N ASP A 74 -10.97 2.94 -31.26
CA ASP A 74 -11.83 2.28 -30.26
C ASP A 74 -11.46 0.79 -30.08
N LYS A 75 -11.13 0.11 -31.18
CA LYS A 75 -10.60 -1.27 -31.15
C LYS A 75 -9.25 -1.36 -30.43
N LEU A 76 -8.38 -0.36 -30.60
CA LEU A 76 -7.08 -0.28 -29.94
C LEU A 76 -7.24 -0.02 -28.44
N TRP A 77 -8.11 0.92 -28.07
CA TRP A 77 -8.42 1.24 -26.68
C TRP A 77 -8.98 0.03 -25.92
N ARG A 78 -9.82 -0.78 -26.56
CA ARG A 78 -10.27 -2.05 -25.98
C ARG A 78 -9.10 -3.00 -25.69
N LYS A 79 -8.18 -3.19 -26.64
CA LYS A 79 -6.97 -4.03 -26.45
C LYS A 79 -6.06 -3.49 -25.33
N PHE A 80 -5.91 -2.16 -25.24
CA PHE A 80 -5.12 -1.54 -24.18
C PHE A 80 -5.77 -1.67 -22.81
N TYR A 81 -7.10 -1.56 -22.75
CA TYR A 81 -7.86 -1.76 -21.51
C TYR A 81 -7.68 -3.19 -21.00
N GLU A 82 -7.82 -4.18 -21.88
CA GLU A 82 -7.58 -5.59 -21.58
C GLU A 82 -6.13 -5.84 -21.13
N LYS A 83 -5.14 -5.27 -21.81
CA LYS A 83 -3.72 -5.41 -21.45
C LYS A 83 -3.38 -4.80 -20.09
N ARG A 84 -4.03 -3.70 -19.69
CA ARG A 84 -3.75 -2.99 -18.43
C ARG A 84 -4.54 -3.54 -17.24
N PHE A 85 -5.81 -3.85 -17.44
CA PHE A 85 -6.74 -4.20 -16.35
C PHE A 85 -7.18 -5.67 -16.38
N GLY A 86 -6.85 -6.40 -17.44
CA GLY A 86 -7.21 -7.79 -17.63
C GLY A 86 -8.54 -8.00 -18.36
N ILE A 87 -8.77 -9.26 -18.73
CA ILE A 87 -9.95 -9.71 -19.46
C ILE A 87 -11.21 -9.59 -18.59
N ASP A 88 -11.12 -9.94 -17.30
CA ASP A 88 -12.26 -9.90 -16.38
C ASP A 88 -12.84 -8.50 -16.22
N ALA A 89 -11.97 -7.50 -16.05
CA ALA A 89 -12.37 -6.10 -15.97
C ALA A 89 -13.03 -5.61 -17.28
N THR A 90 -12.55 -6.11 -18.42
CA THR A 90 -13.08 -5.79 -19.76
C THR A 90 -14.48 -6.37 -19.92
N ASN A 91 -14.66 -7.65 -19.61
CA ASN A 91 -15.95 -8.34 -19.64
C ASN A 91 -16.96 -7.69 -18.69
N LEU A 92 -16.51 -7.28 -17.51
CA LEU A 92 -17.33 -6.57 -16.54
C LEU A 92 -17.77 -5.20 -17.07
N ALA A 93 -16.89 -4.46 -17.75
CA ALA A 93 -17.26 -3.19 -18.39
C ALA A 93 -18.30 -3.39 -19.51
N ILE A 94 -18.12 -4.40 -20.36
CA ILE A 94 -19.08 -4.78 -21.42
C ILE A 94 -20.43 -5.16 -20.81
N ASN A 95 -20.43 -5.98 -19.75
CA ASN A 95 -21.65 -6.37 -19.05
C ASN A 95 -22.37 -5.21 -18.38
N ARG A 96 -21.64 -4.21 -17.87
CA ARG A 96 -22.25 -2.99 -17.31
C ARG A 96 -22.93 -2.17 -18.40
N MET A 97 -22.24 -1.97 -19.54
CA MET A 97 -22.79 -1.27 -20.70
C MET A 97 -24.02 -1.95 -21.28
N SER A 98 -24.00 -3.28 -21.41
CA SER A 98 -25.15 -4.04 -21.92
C SER A 98 -26.36 -3.95 -20.98
N LYS A 99 -26.14 -4.02 -19.67
CA LYS A 99 -27.20 -3.85 -18.66
C LYS A 99 -27.82 -2.46 -18.67
N SER A 100 -27.00 -1.42 -18.82
CA SER A 100 -27.50 -0.04 -18.88
C SER A 100 -28.03 0.37 -20.26
N ARG A 101 -27.87 -0.47 -21.29
CA ARG A 101 -28.17 -0.17 -22.70
C ARG A 101 -27.46 1.10 -23.21
N VAL A 102 -26.25 1.37 -22.71
CA VAL A 102 -25.44 2.51 -23.16
C VAL A 102 -24.10 2.00 -23.69
N SER A 103 -23.72 2.46 -24.87
CA SER A 103 -22.38 2.28 -25.42
C SER A 103 -21.53 3.53 -25.12
N PHE A 104 -20.40 3.33 -24.45
CA PHE A 104 -19.40 4.36 -24.24
C PHE A 104 -18.17 4.07 -25.10
N ARG A 105 -17.44 5.12 -25.49
CA ARG A 105 -16.13 4.97 -26.16
C ARG A 105 -15.16 4.30 -25.18
N TRP A 106 -14.36 3.35 -25.65
CA TRP A 106 -13.38 2.64 -24.80
C TRP A 106 -12.35 3.60 -24.17
N LEU A 107 -12.01 4.69 -24.87
CA LEU A 107 -11.18 5.76 -24.34
C LEU A 107 -11.77 6.39 -23.05
N GLN A 108 -13.08 6.63 -23.02
CA GLN A 108 -13.74 7.23 -21.86
C GLN A 108 -13.73 6.27 -20.66
N LEU A 109 -14.01 4.99 -20.91
CA LEU A 109 -13.93 3.95 -19.88
C LEU A 109 -12.51 3.80 -19.33
N PHE A 110 -11.50 3.85 -20.20
CA PHE A 110 -10.11 3.81 -19.82
C PHE A 110 -9.75 4.99 -18.91
N GLN A 111 -10.09 6.23 -19.30
CA GLN A 111 -9.83 7.42 -18.48
C GLN A 111 -10.56 7.37 -17.14
N ALA A 112 -11.83 6.96 -17.12
CA ALA A 112 -12.60 6.81 -15.89
C ALA A 112 -11.94 5.79 -14.95
N LYS A 113 -11.50 4.65 -15.48
CA LYS A 113 -10.84 3.61 -14.68
C LYS A 113 -9.49 4.05 -14.12
N VAL A 114 -8.68 4.75 -14.92
CA VAL A 114 -7.41 5.33 -14.45
C VAL A 114 -7.65 6.31 -13.30
N ARG A 115 -8.69 7.15 -13.38
CA ARG A 115 -9.06 8.08 -12.30
C ARG A 115 -9.50 7.35 -11.04
N GLU A 116 -10.31 6.30 -11.17
CA GLU A 116 -10.75 5.45 -10.06
C GLU A 116 -9.55 4.83 -9.32
N VAL A 117 -8.60 4.26 -10.06
CA VAL A 117 -7.38 3.67 -9.49
C VAL A 117 -6.53 4.74 -8.80
N ALA A 118 -6.35 5.91 -9.42
CA ALA A 118 -5.60 7.01 -8.83
C ALA A 118 -6.23 7.51 -7.52
N GLN A 119 -7.55 7.59 -7.46
CA GLN A 119 -8.29 7.96 -6.25
C GLN A 119 -8.11 6.93 -5.13
N ALA A 120 -8.23 5.63 -5.44
CA ALA A 120 -8.04 4.57 -4.46
C ALA A 120 -6.59 4.55 -3.90
N VAL A 121 -5.60 4.82 -4.75
CA VAL A 121 -4.20 4.95 -4.32
C VAL A 121 -4.00 6.16 -3.40
N ASN A 122 -4.59 7.31 -3.74
CA ASN A 122 -4.50 8.51 -2.91
C ASN A 122 -5.18 8.32 -1.55
N GLU A 123 -6.36 7.71 -1.52
CA GLU A 123 -7.08 7.41 -0.28
C GLU A 123 -6.26 6.48 0.63
N ALA A 124 -5.66 5.42 0.07
CA ALA A 124 -4.79 4.53 0.82
C ALA A 124 -3.54 5.24 1.37
N ALA A 125 -2.96 6.18 0.59
CA ALA A 125 -1.82 6.98 1.01
C ALA A 125 -2.18 7.95 2.15
N ASP A 126 -3.35 8.60 2.07
CA ASP A 126 -3.86 9.49 3.11
C ASP A 126 -4.19 8.74 4.41
N ASP A 127 -4.74 7.53 4.28
CA ASP A 127 -4.96 6.62 5.40
C ASP A 127 -3.67 6.24 6.10
N LEU A 128 -2.63 5.92 5.34
CA LEU A 128 -1.31 5.61 5.87
C LEU A 128 -0.73 6.83 6.60
N LYS A 129 -0.79 8.01 5.99
CA LYS A 129 -0.34 9.28 6.57
C LYS A 129 -1.06 9.60 7.88
N ARG A 130 -2.37 9.36 7.95
CA ARG A 130 -3.19 9.54 9.15
C ARG A 130 -2.76 8.61 10.28
N LYS A 131 -2.47 7.33 9.97
CA LYS A 131 -1.96 6.36 10.96
C LYS A 131 -0.61 6.78 11.54
N TYR A 132 0.33 7.24 10.70
CA TYR A 132 1.62 7.75 11.17
C TYR A 132 1.49 8.97 12.07
N LYS A 133 0.71 9.97 11.66
CA LYS A 133 0.45 11.17 12.49
C LYS A 133 -0.14 10.81 13.85
N LYS A 134 -1.08 9.86 13.90
CA LYS A 134 -1.68 9.39 15.15
C LYS A 134 -0.65 8.72 16.05
N ALA A 135 0.20 7.86 15.50
CA ALA A 135 1.24 7.18 16.25
C ALA A 135 2.30 8.17 16.78
N ASP A 136 2.68 9.18 16.00
CA ASP A 136 3.63 10.19 16.44
C ASP A 136 3.05 11.10 17.52
N ALA A 137 1.78 11.49 17.42
CA ALA A 137 1.09 12.22 18.47
C ALA A 137 1.00 11.41 19.78
N GLU A 138 0.79 10.09 19.69
CA GLU A 138 0.79 9.19 20.84
C GLU A 138 2.19 9.05 21.47
N LYS A 139 3.25 9.06 20.66
CA LYS A 139 4.63 9.11 21.18
C LYS A 139 4.93 10.43 21.87
N GLN A 140 4.53 11.56 21.28
CA GLN A 140 4.72 12.88 21.85
C GLN A 140 3.92 13.10 23.14
N SER A 141 2.72 12.51 23.26
CA SER A 141 1.93 12.60 24.49
C SER A 141 2.52 11.79 25.64
N ARG A 142 3.22 10.68 25.34
CA ARG A 142 3.98 9.89 26.32
C ARG A 142 5.33 10.49 26.69
N GLN A 143 5.85 11.43 25.89
CA GLN A 143 7.13 12.06 26.14
C GLN A 143 7.05 12.97 27.38
N ILE A 144 8.02 12.81 28.29
CA ILE A 144 8.14 13.64 29.49
C ILE A 144 8.38 15.09 29.06
N LYS A 145 7.43 15.97 29.35
CA LYS A 145 7.58 17.42 29.16
C LYS A 145 8.35 17.98 30.36
N ILE A 146 9.54 18.52 30.12
CA ILE A 146 10.31 19.23 31.15
C ILE A 146 9.56 20.53 31.46
N CYS A 147 8.97 20.62 32.66
CA CYS A 147 8.34 21.85 33.13
C CYS A 147 9.42 22.91 33.37
N THR A 148 9.43 23.96 32.54
CA THR A 148 10.28 25.14 32.73
C THR A 148 9.72 26.12 33.76
N LYS A 149 8.46 25.92 34.20
CA LYS A 149 7.93 26.64 35.36
C LYS A 149 8.66 26.17 36.60
N ALA A 150 9.46 27.06 37.17
CA ALA A 150 9.90 26.92 38.55
C ALA A 150 8.65 26.65 39.41
N PRO A 151 8.67 25.63 40.29
CA PRO A 151 7.56 25.42 41.21
C PRO A 151 7.30 26.74 41.95
N PRO A 152 6.02 27.12 42.17
CA PRO A 152 5.72 28.38 42.84
C PRO A 152 6.52 28.41 44.14
N SER A 153 7.34 29.46 44.29
CA SER A 153 8.17 29.72 45.47
C SER A 153 7.26 30.03 46.65
N SER A 154 6.58 29.00 47.13
CA SER A 154 5.85 29.06 48.38
C SER A 154 6.91 28.80 49.44
N LYS A 155 7.31 29.87 50.14
CA LYS A 155 7.93 29.78 51.47
C LYS A 155 6.93 29.13 52.44
N ARG A 156 6.57 27.87 52.22
CA ARG A 156 5.84 27.07 53.18
C ARG A 156 6.88 26.38 54.05
N ARG A 157 7.25 27.12 55.09
CA ARG A 157 7.79 26.66 56.36
C ARG A 157 7.78 25.13 56.49
N PHE A 158 8.94 24.53 56.21
CA PHE A 158 9.39 23.28 56.80
C PHE A 158 9.58 23.54 58.30
N TRP A 159 8.51 23.38 59.08
CA TRP A 159 8.56 23.51 60.53
C TRP A 159 7.83 22.31 61.11
N GLY A 160 8.62 21.30 61.49
CA GLY A 160 8.30 20.56 62.70
C GLY A 160 8.47 21.56 63.85
N ASP A 161 7.37 22.00 64.43
CA ASP A 161 7.37 22.61 65.75
C ASP A 161 6.06 22.28 66.47
N ASN A 162 6.19 22.12 67.78
CA ASN A 162 5.37 21.33 68.68
C ASN A 162 3.90 21.78 68.81
N GLY A 163 2.97 20.81 68.74
CA GLY A 163 1.60 20.93 69.24
C GLY A 163 1.22 19.67 70.03
N PRO A 164 0.57 19.78 71.21
CA PRO A 164 0.44 18.66 72.13
C PRO A 164 -0.72 17.73 71.76
N GLY A 165 -0.40 16.43 71.77
CA GLY A 165 -1.29 15.37 72.27
C GLY A 165 -2.48 14.95 71.42
N TYR A 166 -2.32 13.88 70.64
CA TYR A 166 -3.13 12.67 70.83
C TYR A 166 -2.46 11.49 70.11
N ASN A 167 -2.15 10.46 70.90
CA ASN A 167 -1.73 9.17 70.38
C ASN A 167 -2.91 8.51 69.66
N VAL A 168 -2.86 8.46 68.32
CA VAL A 168 -3.55 7.40 67.56
C VAL A 168 -2.49 6.50 66.95
N SER A 169 -2.33 5.39 67.64
CA SER A 169 -1.55 4.22 67.33
C SER A 169 -1.56 3.82 65.84
N ASN A 170 -0.36 3.65 65.30
CA ASN A 170 0.03 2.51 64.46
C ASN A 170 -0.67 2.26 63.11
N VAL A 171 -1.10 3.31 62.41
CA VAL A 171 -1.49 3.20 60.98
C VAL A 171 -0.43 3.87 60.10
N LYS A 172 0.82 3.37 60.18
CA LYS A 172 1.80 3.56 59.10
C LYS A 172 1.39 2.64 57.95
N SER A 173 0.34 3.06 57.23
CA SER A 173 -0.14 2.47 55.99
C SER A 173 0.93 2.58 54.93
N ASN A 174 1.81 1.59 54.92
CA ASN A 174 2.86 1.43 53.92
C ASN A 174 2.20 1.23 52.56
N ILE A 175 2.19 2.26 51.71
CA ILE A 175 1.79 2.19 50.29
C ILE A 175 2.40 0.95 49.61
N MET A 176 3.66 0.64 49.96
CA MET A 176 4.40 -0.52 49.47
C MET A 176 3.86 -1.88 49.96
N LYS A 177 3.23 -1.93 51.14
CA LYS A 177 2.53 -3.14 51.62
C LYS A 177 1.18 -3.30 50.92
N LYS A 178 0.45 -2.21 50.70
CA LYS A 178 -0.83 -2.23 49.98
C LYS A 178 -0.67 -2.64 48.51
N SER A 179 0.37 -2.16 47.83
CA SER A 179 0.67 -2.57 46.45
C SER A 179 1.12 -4.03 46.32
N LYS A 180 1.83 -4.55 47.33
CA LYS A 180 2.30 -5.94 47.32
C LYS A 180 1.14 -6.92 47.51
N ILE A 181 0.23 -6.62 48.43
CA ILE A 181 -0.99 -7.40 48.66
C ILE A 181 -1.93 -7.34 47.44
N ASP A 182 -2.14 -6.16 46.84
CA ASP A 182 -2.99 -6.03 45.63
C ASP A 182 -2.44 -6.82 44.44
N ARG A 183 -1.11 -6.85 44.26
CA ARG A 183 -0.46 -7.66 43.24
C ARG A 183 -0.60 -9.16 43.52
N GLU A 184 -0.48 -9.57 44.77
CA GLU A 184 -0.60 -10.97 45.20
C GLU A 184 -2.04 -11.50 45.06
N VAL A 185 -3.05 -10.70 45.44
CA VAL A 185 -4.47 -11.01 45.25
C VAL A 185 -4.85 -11.15 43.78
N LYS A 186 -4.34 -10.27 42.91
CA LYS A 186 -4.54 -10.38 41.45
C LYS A 186 -3.88 -11.62 40.86
N ASN A 187 -2.72 -12.02 41.38
CA ASN A 187 -2.02 -13.23 40.94
C ASN A 187 -2.77 -14.51 41.35
N ILE A 188 -3.28 -14.57 42.59
CA ILE A 188 -4.11 -15.68 43.06
C ILE A 188 -5.42 -15.78 42.26
N ALA A 189 -6.06 -14.64 41.97
CA ALA A 189 -7.28 -14.61 41.14
C ALA A 189 -7.03 -15.08 39.69
N ALA A 190 -5.86 -14.77 39.12
CA ALA A 190 -5.47 -15.26 37.80
C ALA A 190 -5.17 -16.77 37.81
N MET A 191 -4.53 -17.30 38.85
CA MET A 191 -4.27 -18.73 39.01
C MET A 191 -5.57 -19.54 39.18
N ASN A 192 -6.54 -19.03 39.94
CA ASN A 192 -7.84 -19.69 40.14
C ASN A 192 -8.75 -19.64 38.90
N LYS A 193 -8.65 -18.61 38.05
CA LYS A 193 -9.38 -18.58 36.77
C LYS A 193 -8.83 -19.61 35.77
N ASN A 194 -7.53 -19.89 35.83
CA ASN A 194 -6.88 -20.88 34.98
C ASN A 194 -7.07 -22.32 35.49
N SER A 195 -7.42 -22.53 36.76
CA SER A 195 -7.71 -23.87 37.30
C SER A 195 -9.13 -24.36 36.97
N ILE A 196 -10.08 -23.45 36.75
CA ILE A 196 -11.48 -23.77 36.41
C ILE A 196 -11.63 -24.18 34.92
N HIS A 197 -10.70 -23.80 34.05
CA HIS A 197 -10.72 -24.13 32.61
C HIS A 197 -9.77 -25.26 32.19
N ARG A 198 -9.46 -26.22 33.08
CA ARG A 198 -8.81 -27.48 32.69
C ARG A 198 -9.86 -28.55 32.41
N PRO A 199 -10.23 -28.84 31.13
CA PRO A 199 -10.92 -30.08 30.83
C PRO A 199 -9.96 -31.24 31.05
N ALA A 200 -10.36 -32.19 31.90
CA ALA A 200 -9.79 -33.51 31.93
C ALA A 200 -10.17 -34.22 30.62
N SER A 201 -9.19 -34.61 29.82
CA SER A 201 -9.39 -35.58 28.74
C SER A 201 -8.13 -36.43 28.59
N SER A 202 -8.41 -37.72 28.61
CA SER A 202 -7.53 -38.87 28.66
C SER A 202 -6.79 -39.17 27.35
N SER A 203 -5.59 -39.73 27.53
CA SER A 203 -4.90 -40.74 26.69
C SER A 203 -4.95 -40.63 25.17
N SER A 204 -3.80 -40.31 24.58
CA SER A 204 -2.99 -41.24 23.81
C SER A 204 -1.73 -40.50 23.38
N PHE A 205 -0.60 -41.21 23.31
CA PHE A 205 0.44 -41.12 22.28
C PHE A 205 1.75 -41.70 22.81
N ALA A 206 2.37 -42.45 21.91
CA ALA A 206 3.43 -43.41 22.17
C ALA A 206 4.75 -42.79 22.63
N ARG A 207 5.55 -43.66 23.28
CA ARG A 207 7.03 -43.71 23.31
C ARG A 207 7.65 -43.20 21.98
N SER A 208 8.86 -42.67 21.88
CA SER A 208 10.06 -42.52 22.73
C SER A 208 11.09 -41.69 21.94
N GLY A 209 12.05 -41.06 22.61
CA GLY A 209 13.29 -40.55 21.98
C GLY A 209 13.74 -39.23 22.59
N SER A 210 14.45 -39.25 23.72
CA SER A 210 15.92 -39.20 23.84
C SER A 210 16.51 -37.79 23.71
N MET A 211 17.00 -37.31 24.86
CA MET A 211 18.15 -36.43 25.16
C MET A 211 18.59 -35.43 24.06
N SER A 212 18.73 -34.14 24.34
CA SER A 212 19.79 -33.66 25.25
C SER A 212 19.68 -32.16 25.54
N ARG A 213 19.99 -31.86 26.80
CA ARG A 213 20.26 -30.56 27.42
C ARG A 213 21.59 -30.01 26.90
N ILE A 214 21.66 -28.73 26.55
CA ILE A 214 22.77 -27.80 26.88
C ILE A 214 22.21 -26.37 26.79
N GLY A 215 22.31 -25.64 27.89
CA GLY A 215 22.16 -24.18 27.89
C GLY A 215 23.52 -23.53 27.86
N SER A 216 23.60 -22.25 27.46
CA SER A 216 24.02 -21.16 28.34
C SER A 216 24.14 -19.84 27.56
N SER A 217 23.59 -18.79 28.16
CA SER A 217 24.13 -17.43 28.32
C SER A 217 24.99 -16.79 27.20
N SER A 218 24.56 -15.58 26.81
CA SER A 218 25.26 -14.29 27.02
C SER A 218 25.48 -13.41 25.78
N LYS A 219 24.93 -12.20 25.88
CA LYS A 219 25.45 -10.88 25.46
C LYS A 219 25.54 -10.55 23.96
N ASP A 220 24.62 -9.65 23.57
CA ASP A 220 24.87 -8.50 22.68
C ASP A 220 26.04 -7.62 23.18
N PRO A 221 26.82 -6.92 22.31
CA PRO A 221 26.27 -5.76 21.58
C PRO A 221 26.79 -5.47 20.16
N LYS A 222 25.96 -4.68 19.46
CA LYS A 222 26.23 -3.82 18.30
C LYS A 222 27.67 -3.30 18.16
N SER A 223 28.16 -3.24 16.92
CA SER A 223 28.83 -2.04 16.42
C SER A 223 28.67 -1.87 14.91
N SER A 224 28.12 -0.73 14.56
CA SER A 224 28.24 -0.02 13.30
C SER A 224 29.69 0.35 12.98
N LYS A 225 30.03 0.30 11.69
CA LYS A 225 30.86 1.29 10.99
C LYS A 225 30.31 1.41 9.57
#